data_AF-A0A3B0C2X4-F1
#
_entry.id   AF-A0A3B0C2X4-F1
#
_cell.length_a   1.000
_cell.length_b   1.000
_cell.length_c   1.000
_cell.angle_alpha   90.00
_cell.angle_beta   90.00
_cell.angle_gamma   90.00
#
_symmetry.space_group_name_H-M   'P 1'
#
loop_
_entity.id
_entity.type
_entity.pdbx_description
1 polymer ?
#
loop_
_entity_poly.entity_id
_entity_poly.type
_entity_poly.pdbx_seq_one_letter_code
_entity_poly.pdbx_strand_id
1 'polypeptide(L)'
;MGFVTKKMHAYLDYPVAVALIVLPFVLELGDSNPLALQLSVITGIAAFILTVLTDHQFGIYRIVSYKGHLIVDALVGAVFVIAPFAFSFEGLDAYFYWINGAAVLAVVSLHKPEMAIHS
;
A
#
# COMPACT_ATOMS: atom_id res chain seq x y z
N MET A 1 -7.73 -2.70 20.31
CA MET A 1 -6.40 -3.33 20.44
C MET A 1 -5.94 -3.71 19.04
N GLY A 2 -4.98 -3.02 18.45
CA GLY A 2 -4.40 -3.45 17.17
C GLY A 2 -3.62 -4.76 17.34
N PHE A 3 -3.37 -5.47 16.24
CA PHE A 3 -2.50 -6.65 16.23
C PHE A 3 -1.16 -6.37 15.50
N VAL A 4 -1.20 -5.54 14.45
CA VAL A 4 -0.06 -5.29 13.55
C VAL A 4 0.93 -4.34 14.20
N THR A 5 2.12 -4.86 14.53
CA THR A 5 3.23 -4.06 15.05
C THR A 5 3.94 -3.32 13.93
N LYS A 6 4.62 -2.21 14.25
CA LYS A 6 5.50 -1.48 13.31
C LYS A 6 6.53 -2.39 12.62
N LYS A 7 7.04 -3.39 13.34
CA LYS A 7 7.98 -4.37 12.80
C LYS A 7 7.32 -5.28 11.76
N MET A 8 6.10 -5.77 12.04
CA MET A 8 5.35 -6.60 11.09
C MET A 8 4.99 -5.83 9.82
N HIS A 9 4.52 -4.58 9.97
CA HIS A 9 4.20 -3.70 8.84
C HIS A 9 5.42 -3.48 7.94
N ALA A 10 6.55 -3.11 8.55
CA ALA A 10 7.82 -2.90 7.85
C ALA A 10 8.32 -4.12 7.05
N TYR A 11 7.96 -5.35 7.46
CA TYR A 11 8.27 -6.56 6.69
C TYR A 11 7.35 -6.76 5.48
N LEU A 12 6.14 -6.23 5.52
CA LEU A 12 5.16 -6.32 4.42
C LEU A 12 5.40 -5.26 3.35
N ASP A 13 5.91 -4.09 3.72
CA ASP A 13 6.01 -2.94 2.81
C ASP A 13 6.82 -3.23 1.54
N TYR A 14 8.01 -3.81 1.67
CA TYR A 14 8.85 -4.14 0.51
C TYR A 14 8.21 -5.20 -0.41
N PRO A 15 7.77 -6.38 0.09
CA PRO A 15 7.05 -7.35 -0.73
C PRO A 15 5.79 -6.78 -1.40
N VAL A 16 4.99 -5.99 -0.69
CA VAL A 16 3.77 -5.38 -1.24
C VAL A 16 4.12 -4.38 -2.34
N ALA A 17 5.11 -3.50 -2.10
CA ALA A 17 5.55 -2.55 -3.12
C ALA A 17 6.07 -3.26 -4.39
N VAL A 18 6.87 -4.32 -4.24
CA VAL A 18 7.33 -5.13 -5.38
C VAL A 18 6.16 -5.84 -6.07
N ALA A 19 5.21 -6.38 -5.32
CA ALA A 19 4.03 -7.03 -5.87
C ALA A 19 3.19 -6.05 -6.70
N LEU A 20 2.97 -4.82 -6.24
CA LEU A 20 2.25 -3.78 -6.99
C LEU A 20 2.97 -3.35 -8.28
N ILE A 21 4.29 -3.54 -8.36
CA ILE A 21 5.05 -3.29 -9.59
C ILE A 21 4.98 -4.49 -10.53
N VAL A 22 5.15 -5.71 -10.02
CA VAL A 22 5.36 -6.91 -10.86
C VAL A 22 4.05 -7.60 -11.23
N LEU A 23 3.12 -7.76 -10.28
CA LEU A 23 1.88 -8.51 -10.51
C LEU A 23 1.00 -7.93 -11.62
N PRO A 24 0.90 -6.61 -11.84
CA PRO A 24 0.12 -6.08 -12.96
C PRO A 24 0.55 -6.63 -14.32
N PHE A 25 1.85 -6.89 -14.51
CA PHE A 25 2.37 -7.48 -15.75
C PHE A 25 2.10 -8.98 -15.82
N VAL A 26 2.23 -9.70 -14.69
CA VAL A 26 1.98 -11.15 -14.63
C VAL A 26 0.50 -11.48 -14.81
N LEU A 27 -0.37 -10.61 -14.29
CA LEU A 27 -1.82 -10.72 -14.38
C LEU A 27 -2.38 -10.06 -15.65
N GLU A 28 -1.52 -9.46 -16.48
CA GLU A 28 -1.90 -8.77 -17.72
C GLU A 28 -3.00 -7.71 -17.49
N LEU A 29 -2.86 -6.93 -16.40
CA LEU A 29 -3.81 -5.87 -16.09
C LEU A 29 -3.83 -4.79 -17.16
N GLY A 30 -4.95 -4.08 -17.26
CA GLY A 30 -5.15 -2.99 -18.20
C GLY A 30 -6.04 -3.34 -19.38
N ASP A 31 -6.64 -4.53 -19.39
CA ASP A 31 -7.58 -4.98 -20.43
C ASP A 31 -8.86 -4.13 -20.44
N SER A 32 -9.43 -3.83 -19.26
CA SER A 32 -10.60 -2.96 -19.16
C SER A 32 -10.24 -1.48 -19.33
N ASN A 33 -9.10 -1.07 -18.78
CA ASN A 33 -8.58 0.29 -18.89
C ASN A 33 -7.06 0.31 -18.62
N PRO A 34 -6.22 0.86 -19.52
CA PRO A 34 -4.77 0.92 -19.33
C PRO A 34 -4.30 1.58 -18.02
N LEU A 35 -5.14 2.44 -17.43
CA LEU A 35 -4.88 3.04 -16.12
C LEU A 35 -4.74 2.00 -15.01
N ALA A 36 -5.37 0.82 -15.13
CA ALA A 36 -5.26 -0.25 -14.13
C ALA A 36 -3.82 -0.75 -13.97
N LEU A 37 -3.04 -0.85 -15.06
CA LEU A 37 -1.63 -1.20 -14.97
C LEU A 37 -0.79 -0.02 -14.45
N GLN A 38 -0.99 1.17 -15.04
CA GLN A 38 -0.19 2.36 -14.74
C GLN A 38 -0.33 2.78 -13.27
N LEU A 39 -1.55 2.82 -12.75
CA LEU A 39 -1.83 3.21 -11.38
C LEU A 39 -1.14 2.25 -10.41
N SER A 40 -1.20 0.93 -10.62
CA SER A 40 -0.56 -0.04 -9.74
C SER A 40 0.96 0.12 -9.75
N VAL A 41 1.57 0.23 -10.93
CA VAL A 41 3.04 0.34 -11.04
C VAL A 41 3.54 1.65 -10.41
N ILE A 42 2.86 2.77 -10.68
CA ILE A 42 3.22 4.07 -10.10
C ILE A 42 3.06 4.03 -8.58
N THR A 43 1.95 3.49 -8.08
CA THR A 43 1.73 3.34 -6.63
C THR A 43 2.76 2.41 -6.00
N GLY A 44 3.14 1.31 -6.65
CA GLY A 44 4.17 0.39 -6.17
C GLY A 44 5.55 1.05 -6.07
N ILE A 45 5.95 1.83 -7.08
CA ILE A 45 7.19 2.62 -7.03
C ILE A 45 7.13 3.67 -5.92
N ALA A 46 6.02 4.40 -5.81
CA ALA A 46 5.84 5.40 -4.77
C ALA A 46 5.87 4.78 -3.36
N ALA A 47 5.24 3.62 -3.17
CA ALA A 47 5.25 2.87 -1.91
C ALA A 47 6.64 2.36 -1.57
N PHE A 48 7.41 1.87 -2.55
CA PHE A 48 8.80 1.48 -2.35
C PHE A 48 9.66 2.66 -1.87
N ILE A 49 9.54 3.81 -2.54
CA ILE A 49 10.24 5.05 -2.14
C ILE A 49 9.80 5.45 -0.73
N LEU A 50 8.50 5.45 -0.45
CA LEU A 50 7.99 5.77 0.88
C LEU A 50 8.60 4.87 1.95
N THR A 51 8.64 3.56 1.71
CA THR A 51 9.24 2.56 2.61
C THR A 51 10.71 2.85 2.88
N VAL A 52 11.50 3.07 1.82
CA VAL A 52 12.93 3.41 1.91
C VAL A 52 13.15 4.70 2.73
N LEU A 53 12.25 5.67 2.62
CA LEU A 53 12.33 6.94 3.31
C LEU A 53 11.69 6.91 4.72
N THR A 54 10.94 5.88 5.11
CA THR A 54 10.19 5.90 6.37
C THR A 54 11.06 5.51 7.56
N ASP A 55 10.86 6.16 8.70
CA ASP A 55 11.51 5.86 9.97
C ASP A 55 10.92 4.59 10.63
N HIS A 56 11.27 3.44 10.06
CA HIS A 56 11.06 2.11 10.64
C HIS A 56 12.31 1.23 10.50
N GLN A 57 12.22 -0.02 10.97
CA GLN A 57 13.37 -0.94 11.07
C GLN A 57 14.13 -1.15 9.76
N PHE A 58 13.45 -1.09 8.61
CA PHE A 58 14.01 -1.29 7.27
C PHE A 58 14.07 -0.01 6.43
N GLY A 59 13.78 1.13 7.04
CA GLY A 59 13.99 2.43 6.44
C GLY A 59 15.48 2.76 6.35
N ILE A 60 15.90 3.23 5.18
CA ILE A 60 17.30 3.55 4.88
C ILE A 60 17.59 4.99 5.32
N TYR A 61 16.77 5.94 4.89
CA TYR A 61 17.02 7.37 5.11
C TYR A 61 16.17 8.01 6.22
N ARG A 62 15.10 7.33 6.67
CA ARG A 62 14.30 7.68 7.86
C ARG A 62 13.86 9.16 7.94
N ILE A 63 13.44 9.71 6.81
CA ILE A 63 12.97 11.09 6.65
C ILE A 63 11.46 11.21 7.00
N VAL A 64 10.67 10.20 6.66
CA VAL A 64 9.21 10.19 6.86
C VAL A 64 8.87 9.51 8.17
N SER A 65 8.08 10.17 9.03
CA SER A 65 7.62 9.53 10.27
C SER A 65 6.73 8.32 9.97
N TYR A 66 6.78 7.28 10.82
CA TYR A 66 5.93 6.10 10.66
C TYR A 66 4.42 6.41 10.70
N LYS A 67 3.99 7.44 11.45
CA LYS A 67 2.60 7.92 11.41
C LYS A 67 2.24 8.50 10.04
N GLY A 68 3.16 9.25 9.43
CA GLY A 68 2.98 9.79 8.07
C GLY A 68 2.84 8.67 7.03
N HIS A 69 3.66 7.62 7.14
CA HIS A 69 3.55 6.43 6.30
C HIS A 69 2.17 5.78 6.38
N LEU A 70 1.65 5.52 7.59
CA LEU A 70 0.32 4.93 7.78
C LEU A 70 -0.82 5.78 7.20
N ILE A 71 -0.70 7.11 7.21
CA ILE A 71 -1.67 8.00 6.57
C ILE A 71 -1.64 7.81 5.05
N VAL A 72 -0.45 7.73 4.45
CA VAL A 72 -0.31 7.50 3.01
C VAL A 72 -0.89 6.13 2.64
N ASP A 73 -0.64 5.08 3.43
CA ASP A 73 -1.22 3.76 3.21
C ASP A 73 -2.75 3.79 3.26
N ALA A 74 -3.33 4.50 4.23
CA ALA A 74 -4.79 4.67 4.32
C ALA A 74 -5.36 5.33 3.06
N LEU A 75 -4.67 6.36 2.55
CA LEU A 75 -5.06 7.05 1.32
C LEU A 75 -4.95 6.14 0.10
N VAL A 76 -3.85 5.37 -0.03
CA VAL A 76 -3.69 4.39 -1.11
C VAL A 76 -4.80 3.35 -1.06
N GLY A 77 -5.09 2.80 0.12
CA GLY A 77 -6.18 1.85 0.31
C GLY A 77 -7.54 2.40 -0.12
N ALA A 78 -7.84 3.65 0.27
CA ALA A 78 -9.07 4.32 -0.16
C ALA A 78 -9.12 4.54 -1.68
N VAL A 79 -8.01 5.01 -2.28
CA VAL A 79 -7.90 5.18 -3.74
C VAL A 79 -8.14 3.85 -4.46
N PHE A 80 -7.58 2.75 -3.97
CA PHE A 80 -7.75 1.42 -4.56
C PHE A 80 -9.20 0.92 -4.47
N VAL A 81 -9.93 1.24 -3.40
CA VAL A 81 -11.36 0.89 -3.33
C VAL A 81 -12.18 1.69 -4.34
N ILE A 82 -11.84 2.98 -4.53
CA ILE A 82 -12.60 3.91 -5.39
C ILE A 82 -12.26 3.74 -6.88
N ALA A 83 -11.00 3.44 -7.21
CA ALA A 83 -10.48 3.45 -8.57
C ALA A 83 -11.27 2.55 -9.54
N PRO A 84 -11.66 1.31 -9.20
CA PRO A 84 -12.48 0.49 -10.08
C PRO A 84 -13.80 1.13 -10.50
N PHE A 85 -14.45 1.86 -9.58
CA PHE A 85 -15.69 2.57 -9.88
C PHE A 85 -15.45 3.83 -10.68
N ALA A 86 -14.39 4.59 -10.36
CA ALA A 86 -14.08 5.86 -11.00
C ALA A 86 -13.58 5.72 -12.44
N PHE A 87 -12.86 4.64 -12.73
CA PHE A 87 -12.23 4.40 -14.04
C PHE A 87 -12.82 3.21 -14.81
N SER A 88 -13.94 2.66 -14.31
CA SER A 88 -14.64 1.52 -14.90
C SER A 88 -13.73 0.31 -15.10
N PHE A 89 -12.94 -0.03 -14.07
CA PHE A 89 -12.18 -1.29 -14.10
C PHE A 89 -13.16 -2.46 -13.95
N GLU A 90 -12.94 -3.51 -14.74
CA GLU A 90 -13.79 -4.69 -14.76
C GLU A 90 -12.97 -5.96 -14.57
N GLY A 91 -13.64 -7.04 -14.17
CA GLY A 91 -13.02 -8.36 -14.01
C GLY A 91 -11.76 -8.34 -13.15
N LEU A 92 -10.65 -8.82 -13.71
CA LEU A 92 -9.39 -8.99 -12.98
C LEU A 92 -8.79 -7.64 -12.55
N ASP A 93 -8.93 -6.59 -13.35
CA ASP A 93 -8.51 -5.23 -13.00
C ASP A 93 -9.21 -4.80 -11.71
N ALA A 94 -10.55 -4.89 -11.65
CA ALA A 94 -11.31 -4.50 -10.46
C ALA A 94 -10.93 -5.33 -9.22
N TYR A 95 -10.85 -6.65 -9.36
CA TYR A 95 -10.54 -7.54 -8.24
C TYR A 95 -9.14 -7.28 -7.68
N PHE A 96 -8.16 -7.03 -8.53
CA PHE A 96 -6.81 -6.70 -8.10
C PHE A 96 -6.81 -5.48 -7.16
N TYR A 97 -7.50 -4.41 -7.54
CA TYR A 97 -7.59 -3.19 -6.73
C TYR A 97 -8.38 -3.38 -5.45
N TRP A 98 -9.54 -4.05 -5.49
CA TRP A 98 -10.32 -4.28 -4.27
C TRP A 98 -9.62 -5.17 -3.26
N ILE A 99 -8.95 -6.24 -3.71
CA ILE A 99 -8.20 -7.14 -2.82
C ILE A 99 -7.04 -6.39 -2.15
N ASN A 100 -6.23 -5.67 -2.93
CA ASN A 100 -5.10 -4.90 -2.39
C ASN A 100 -5.59 -3.76 -1.49
N GLY A 101 -6.64 -3.02 -1.90
CA GLY A 101 -7.23 -1.95 -1.10
C GLY A 101 -7.77 -2.45 0.25
N ALA A 102 -8.49 -3.58 0.24
CA ALA A 102 -8.96 -4.21 1.48
C ALA A 102 -7.80 -4.67 2.37
N ALA A 103 -6.76 -5.28 1.80
CA ALA A 103 -5.58 -5.72 2.54
C ALA A 103 -4.86 -4.53 3.21
N VAL A 104 -4.58 -3.46 2.46
CA VAL A 104 -3.93 -2.25 2.98
C VAL A 104 -4.75 -1.62 4.10
N LEU A 105 -6.06 -1.41 3.88
CA LEU A 105 -6.93 -0.81 4.90
C LEU A 105 -7.04 -1.69 6.15
N ALA A 106 -7.06 -3.01 6.00
CA ALA A 106 -7.06 -3.94 7.13
C ALA A 106 -5.76 -3.84 7.93
N VAL A 107 -4.60 -3.82 7.27
CA VAL A 107 -3.29 -3.68 7.93
C VAL A 107 -3.19 -2.37 8.70
N VAL A 108 -3.57 -1.25 8.07
CA VAL A 108 -3.59 0.08 8.70
C VAL A 108 -4.56 0.11 9.88
N SER A 109 -5.79 -0.40 9.71
CA SER A 109 -6.81 -0.38 10.77
C SER A 109 -6.46 -1.26 11.97
N LEU A 110 -5.72 -2.34 11.73
CA LEU A 110 -5.26 -3.27 12.76
C LEU A 110 -3.92 -2.87 13.38
N HIS A 111 -3.39 -1.69 13.06
CA HIS A 111 -2.14 -1.19 13.62
C HIS A 111 -2.20 -1.05 15.15
N LYS A 112 -1.16 -1.52 15.84
CA LYS A 112 -0.94 -1.30 17.28
C LYS A 112 -0.35 0.10 17.52
N PRO A 113 -1.08 1.03 18.15
CA PRO A 113 -0.54 2.36 18.44
C PRO A 113 0.76 2.25 19.27
N GLU A 114 1.80 2.95 18.86
CA GLU A 114 3.01 3.10 19.67
C GLU A 114 2.64 3.85 20.96
N MET A 115 2.94 3.26 22.13
CA MET A 115 2.78 3.96 23.40
C MET A 115 3.73 5.16 23.40
N ALA A 116 3.19 6.36 23.54
CA ALA A 116 3.99 7.54 23.78
C ALA A 116 4.69 7.37 25.13
N ILE A 117 5.99 7.08 25.12
CA ILE A 117 6.81 7.17 26.31
C ILE A 117 7.06 8.66 26.51
N HIS A 118 6.21 9.31 27.31
CA HIS A 118 6.54 10.63 27.85
C HIS A 118 7.66 10.42 28.88
N SER A 119 8.89 10.74 28.49
CA SER A 119 10.02 10.92 29.41
C SER A 119 10.03 12.34 29.96
#